data_AF-M2W594-F1
#
_entry.id   AF-M2W594-F1
#
_cell.length_a   1.000
_cell.length_b   1.000
_cell.length_c   1.000
_cell.angle_alpha   90.00
_cell.angle_beta   90.00
_cell.angle_gamma   90.00
#
_symmetry.space_group_name_H-M   'P 1'
#
loop_
_entity.id
_entity.type
_entity.pdbx_description
1 polymer ?
#
loop_
_entity_poly.entity_id
_entity_poly.type
_entity_poly.pdbx_seq_one_letter_code
_entity_poly.pdbx_strand_id
1 'polypeptide(L)'
;MGTVEHNREPCPHRILDDIGGAYAMGSIGGALWHFFKGARNSPKGARLRGAVDAVKLRSPVLGGNFAVWGGLFSTFDCALAGIRHKEDPWNAIMSGAITGGVLAARSGVGGATRSAAIGGILLALIEGMGILLTRMTADLGPSPEEIEKMQAEMQRQQQQVAKTIGLEDRASRNNNIAKDSGLASVASWTGEATPATQN
;
A
#
# COMPACT_ATOMS: atom_id res chain seq x y z
N MET A 1 26.87 6.25 4.54
CA MET A 1 25.74 7.07 4.07
C MET A 1 24.89 6.17 3.21
N GLY A 2 23.95 5.43 3.83
CA GLY A 2 23.06 4.54 3.10
C GLY A 2 22.09 5.37 2.28
N THR A 3 22.22 5.33 0.97
CA THR A 3 21.13 5.67 0.06
C THR A 3 20.00 4.73 0.42
N VAL A 4 18.87 5.26 0.91
CA VAL A 4 17.63 4.50 0.91
C VAL A 4 17.28 4.34 -0.56
N GLU A 5 17.84 3.33 -1.20
CA GLU A 5 17.35 2.76 -2.44
C GLU A 5 15.93 2.28 -2.12
N HIS A 6 15.00 3.22 -2.20
CA HIS A 6 13.61 2.89 -2.24
C HIS A 6 13.48 2.01 -3.47
N ASN A 7 13.07 0.77 -3.24
CA ASN A 7 12.49 -0.10 -4.23
C ASN A 7 11.16 0.55 -4.72
N ARG A 8 11.26 1.76 -5.28
CA ARG A 8 10.18 2.53 -5.87
C ARG A 8 9.86 1.84 -7.18
N GLU A 9 8.61 1.40 -7.30
CA GLU A 9 7.99 0.96 -8.55
C GLU A 9 8.49 1.83 -9.72
N PRO A 10 9.03 1.25 -10.82
CA PRO A 10 9.52 2.03 -11.94
C PRO A 10 8.39 2.86 -12.53
N CYS A 11 8.68 4.11 -12.92
CA CYS A 11 7.74 4.89 -13.74
C CYS A 11 7.51 4.10 -15.04
N PRO A 12 6.25 3.81 -15.46
CA PRO A 12 5.01 4.52 -15.12
C PRO A 12 4.11 3.89 -14.05
N HIS A 13 4.45 2.72 -13.47
CA HIS A 13 3.55 2.01 -12.54
C HIS A 13 3.20 2.87 -11.31
N ARG A 14 4.20 3.54 -10.75
CA ARG A 14 4.04 4.49 -9.63
C ARG A 14 2.99 5.58 -9.91
N ILE A 15 2.92 6.09 -11.14
CA ILE A 15 1.95 7.14 -11.51
C ILE A 15 0.53 6.58 -11.46
N LEU A 16 0.32 5.34 -11.94
CA LEU A 16 -0.99 4.69 -11.92
C LEU A 16 -1.45 4.41 -10.49
N ASP A 17 -0.55 3.92 -9.63
CA ASP A 17 -0.83 3.69 -8.22
C ASP A 17 -1.18 4.98 -7.50
N ASP A 18 -0.43 6.06 -7.74
CA ASP A 18 -0.67 7.35 -7.08
C ASP A 18 -2.00 7.98 -7.55
N ILE A 19 -2.36 7.84 -8.82
CA ILE A 19 -3.67 8.27 -9.34
C ILE A 19 -4.79 7.49 -8.66
N GLY A 20 -4.67 6.16 -8.61
CA GLY A 20 -5.68 5.27 -8.01
C GLY A 20 -5.84 5.51 -6.52
N GLY A 21 -4.72 5.60 -5.79
CA GLY A 21 -4.67 5.89 -4.37
C GLY A 21 -5.26 7.26 -4.04
N ALA A 22 -4.90 8.30 -4.79
CA ALA A 22 -5.44 9.64 -4.61
C ALA A 22 -6.94 9.69 -4.92
N TYR A 23 -7.40 9.03 -5.98
CA TYR A 23 -8.82 8.92 -6.30
C TYR A 23 -9.61 8.23 -5.18
N ALA A 24 -9.10 7.11 -4.65
CA ALA A 24 -9.72 6.38 -3.56
C ALA A 24 -9.80 7.23 -2.29
N MET A 25 -8.69 7.88 -1.90
CA MET A 25 -8.63 8.78 -0.75
C MET A 25 -9.65 9.92 -0.88
N GLY A 26 -9.69 10.58 -2.05
CA GLY A 26 -10.62 11.68 -2.31
C GLY A 26 -12.09 11.23 -2.36
N SER A 27 -12.35 10.04 -2.90
CA SER A 27 -13.71 9.49 -2.98
C SER A 27 -14.23 9.10 -1.59
N ILE A 28 -13.41 8.42 -0.77
CA ILE A 28 -13.79 8.02 0.59
C ILE A 28 -13.97 9.25 1.49
N GLY A 29 -13.00 10.17 1.50
CA GLY A 29 -13.08 11.41 2.28
C GLY A 29 -14.25 12.29 1.83
N GLY A 30 -14.45 12.41 0.51
CA GLY A 30 -15.56 13.12 -0.10
C GLY A 30 -16.91 12.50 0.23
N ALA A 31 -17.01 11.17 0.23
CA ALA A 31 -18.24 10.47 0.60
C ALA A 31 -18.61 10.77 2.06
N LEU A 32 -17.67 10.67 3.00
CA LEU A 32 -17.92 10.97 4.41
C LEU A 32 -18.36 12.43 4.62
N TRP A 33 -17.61 13.38 4.02
CA TRP A 33 -17.92 14.80 4.14
C TRP A 33 -19.27 15.16 3.52
N HIS A 34 -19.53 14.72 2.29
CA HIS A 34 -20.76 15.02 1.56
C HIS A 34 -21.97 14.25 2.07
N PHE A 35 -21.78 13.07 2.66
CA PHE A 35 -22.85 12.35 3.35
C PHE A 35 -23.35 13.16 4.56
N PHE A 36 -22.43 13.59 5.41
CA PHE A 36 -22.77 14.34 6.61
C PHE A 36 -23.31 15.74 6.30
N LYS A 37 -22.63 16.46 5.40
CA LYS A 37 -23.08 17.77 4.93
C LYS A 37 -24.43 17.67 4.21
N GLY A 38 -24.62 16.64 3.39
CA GLY A 38 -25.87 16.37 2.69
C GLY A 38 -27.02 16.04 3.64
N ALA A 39 -26.78 15.21 4.66
CA ALA A 39 -27.78 14.89 5.68
C ALA A 39 -28.22 16.12 6.49
N ARG A 40 -27.28 17.03 6.81
CA ARG A 40 -27.57 18.26 7.57
C ARG A 40 -28.27 19.33 6.74
N ASN A 41 -27.93 19.47 5.46
CA ASN A 41 -28.48 20.50 4.59
C ASN A 41 -29.81 20.11 3.94
N SER A 42 -30.28 18.87 4.15
CA SER A 42 -31.51 18.34 3.55
C SER A 42 -32.75 18.59 4.42
N PRO A 43 -33.93 18.77 3.80
CA PRO A 43 -35.18 18.97 4.52
C PRO A 43 -35.52 17.76 5.42
N LYS A 44 -36.23 18.03 6.53
CA LYS A 44 -36.67 16.99 7.47
C LYS A 44 -37.53 15.95 6.70
N GLY A 45 -37.20 14.67 6.87
CA GLY A 45 -37.85 13.56 6.16
C GLY A 45 -37.15 13.08 4.88
N ALA A 46 -36.26 13.89 4.27
CA ALA A 46 -35.50 13.50 3.07
C ALA A 46 -33.98 13.45 3.32
N ARG A 47 -33.55 13.45 4.58
CA ARG A 47 -32.12 13.55 4.96
C ARG A 47 -31.25 12.45 4.37
N LEU A 48 -31.73 11.21 4.40
CA LEU A 48 -30.96 10.08 3.86
C LEU A 48 -30.86 10.16 2.33
N ARG A 49 -31.95 10.54 1.66
CA ARG A 49 -31.97 10.70 0.20
C ARG A 49 -31.03 11.82 -0.24
N GLY A 50 -31.13 12.99 0.39
CA GLY A 50 -30.24 14.11 0.09
C GLY A 50 -28.77 13.87 0.48
N ALA A 51 -28.50 13.07 1.51
CA ALA A 51 -27.14 12.60 1.82
C ALA A 51 -26.58 11.70 0.71
N VAL A 52 -27.35 10.69 0.27
CA VAL A 52 -26.94 9.79 -0.80
C VAL A 52 -26.77 10.53 -2.13
N ASP A 53 -27.68 11.44 -2.47
CA ASP A 53 -27.59 12.26 -3.67
C ASP A 53 -26.36 13.17 -3.63
N ALA A 54 -26.06 13.77 -2.48
CA ALA A 54 -24.86 14.60 -2.30
C ALA A 54 -23.57 13.79 -2.47
N VAL A 55 -23.51 12.56 -1.92
CA VAL A 55 -22.36 11.66 -2.12
C VAL A 55 -22.20 11.32 -3.59
N LYS A 56 -23.25 10.84 -4.25
CA LYS A 56 -23.21 10.42 -5.66
C LYS A 56 -22.75 11.54 -6.59
N LEU A 57 -23.19 12.78 -6.34
CA LEU A 57 -22.88 13.91 -7.21
C LEU A 57 -21.51 14.55 -6.93
N ARG A 58 -20.96 14.42 -5.72
CA ARG A 58 -19.79 15.21 -5.29
C ARG A 58 -18.57 14.39 -4.91
N SER A 59 -18.74 13.20 -4.34
CA SER A 59 -17.63 12.31 -3.97
C SER A 59 -16.73 11.95 -5.16
N PRO A 60 -17.23 11.48 -6.32
CA PRO A 60 -16.36 11.14 -7.45
C PRO A 60 -15.71 12.37 -8.09
N VAL A 61 -16.34 13.55 -8.03
CA VAL A 61 -15.74 14.81 -8.51
C VAL A 61 -14.56 15.19 -7.64
N LEU A 62 -14.70 15.06 -6.32
CA LEU A 62 -13.58 15.31 -5.40
C LEU A 62 -12.46 14.28 -5.61
N GLY A 63 -12.81 12.99 -5.71
CA GLY A 63 -11.88 11.92 -6.05
C GLY A 63 -11.10 12.21 -7.35
N GLY A 64 -11.79 12.63 -8.41
CA GLY A 64 -11.17 13.01 -9.67
C GLY A 64 -10.18 14.18 -9.54
N ASN A 65 -10.52 15.20 -8.76
CA ASN A 65 -9.59 16.31 -8.50
C ASN A 65 -8.31 15.83 -7.78
N PHE A 66 -8.44 14.95 -6.80
CA PHE A 66 -7.28 14.33 -6.13
C PHE A 66 -6.48 13.45 -7.07
N ALA A 67 -7.14 12.69 -7.95
CA ALA A 67 -6.50 11.87 -8.95
C ALA A 67 -5.65 12.70 -9.94
N VAL A 68 -6.19 13.82 -10.42
CA VAL A 68 -5.46 14.74 -11.31
C VAL A 68 -4.27 15.37 -10.57
N TRP A 69 -4.45 15.78 -9.32
CA TRP A 69 -3.36 16.33 -8.52
C TRP A 69 -2.25 15.30 -8.29
N GLY A 70 -2.60 14.09 -7.85
CA GLY A 70 -1.64 12.99 -7.60
C GLY A 70 -0.94 12.55 -8.89
N GLY A 71 -1.68 12.39 -9.99
CA GLY A 71 -1.09 12.03 -11.28
C GLY A 71 -0.11 13.07 -11.82
N LEU A 72 -0.45 14.37 -11.73
CA LEU A 72 0.46 15.44 -12.13
C LEU A 72 1.70 15.48 -11.24
N PHE A 73 1.52 15.40 -9.92
CA PHE A 73 2.61 15.37 -8.96
C PHE A 73 3.60 14.25 -9.27
N SER A 74 3.12 13.02 -9.42
CA SER A 74 3.96 11.84 -9.69
C SER A 74 4.58 11.88 -11.08
N THR A 75 3.90 12.45 -12.07
CA THR A 75 4.48 12.66 -13.41
C THR A 75 5.65 13.64 -13.36
N PHE A 76 5.51 14.76 -12.66
CA PHE A 76 6.60 15.73 -12.52
C PHE A 76 7.73 15.19 -11.65
N ASP A 77 7.44 14.43 -10.59
CA ASP A 77 8.45 13.76 -9.76
C ASP A 77 9.28 12.76 -10.60
N CYS A 78 8.60 11.87 -11.34
CA CYS A 78 9.24 10.94 -12.28
C CYS A 78 10.06 11.67 -13.36
N ALA A 79 9.56 12.79 -13.91
CA ALA A 79 10.28 13.56 -14.92
C ALA A 79 11.55 14.21 -14.35
N LEU A 80 11.47 14.80 -13.14
CA LEU A 80 12.61 15.41 -12.46
C LEU A 80 13.65 14.36 -12.07
N ALA A 81 13.23 13.20 -11.57
CA ALA A 81 14.09 12.06 -11.33
C ALA A 81 14.81 11.60 -12.60
N GLY A 82 14.07 11.47 -13.71
CA GLY A 82 14.62 11.07 -15.01
C GLY A 82 15.63 12.07 -15.59
N ILE A 83 15.43 13.37 -15.38
CA ILE A 83 16.34 14.42 -15.86
C ILE A 83 17.57 14.57 -14.94
N ARG A 84 17.38 14.51 -13.62
CA ARG A 84 18.45 14.79 -12.65
C ARG A 84 19.25 13.55 -12.25
N HIS A 85 18.73 12.35 -12.54
CA HIS A 85 19.28 11.06 -12.10
C HIS A 85 19.58 11.02 -10.58
N LYS A 86 18.84 11.82 -9.81
CA LYS A 86 18.97 11.97 -8.36
C LYS A 86 17.59 12.08 -7.74
N GLU A 87 17.40 11.34 -6.66
CA GLU A 87 16.15 11.25 -5.91
C GLU A 87 16.32 12.02 -4.59
N ASP A 88 16.13 13.34 -4.65
CA ASP A 88 16.26 14.22 -3.48
C ASP A 88 14.88 14.75 -3.06
N PRO A 89 14.69 15.16 -1.78
CA PRO A 89 13.48 15.86 -1.33
C PRO A 89 13.11 17.09 -2.17
N TRP A 90 14.10 17.66 -2.87
CA TRP A 90 13.91 18.76 -3.81
C TRP A 90 13.00 18.37 -5.00
N ASN A 91 12.99 17.10 -5.42
CA ASN A 91 12.09 16.64 -6.49
C ASN A 91 10.63 16.79 -6.07
N ALA A 92 10.29 16.33 -4.86
CA ALA A 92 8.94 16.47 -4.29
C ALA A 92 8.54 17.95 -4.12
N ILE A 93 9.43 18.81 -3.62
CA ILE A 93 9.14 20.24 -3.46
C ILE A 93 8.87 20.92 -4.81
N MET A 94 9.72 20.66 -5.80
CA MET A 94 9.57 21.23 -7.14
C MET A 94 8.34 20.68 -7.86
N SER A 95 8.09 19.37 -7.80
CA SER A 95 6.91 18.76 -8.43
C SER A 95 5.62 19.27 -7.80
N GLY A 96 5.59 19.51 -6.47
CA GLY A 96 4.47 20.17 -5.80
C GLY A 96 4.24 21.61 -6.27
N ALA A 97 5.31 22.39 -6.40
CA ALA A 97 5.22 23.76 -6.91
C ALA A 97 4.74 23.80 -8.38
N ILE A 98 5.29 22.93 -9.23
CA ILE A 98 4.90 22.83 -10.64
C ILE A 98 3.43 22.38 -10.75
N THR A 99 3.02 21.35 -10.00
CA THR A 99 1.63 20.87 -9.98
C THR A 99 0.67 21.97 -9.57
N GLY A 100 0.97 22.69 -8.48
CA GLY A 100 0.15 23.81 -8.01
C GLY A 100 0.05 24.93 -9.05
N GLY A 101 1.16 25.27 -9.70
CA GLY A 101 1.20 26.26 -10.77
C GLY A 101 0.39 25.86 -11.99
N VAL A 102 0.56 24.62 -12.48
CA VAL A 102 -0.13 24.09 -13.67
C VAL A 102 -1.64 24.03 -13.45
N LEU A 103 -2.10 23.55 -12.29
CA LEU A 103 -3.52 23.49 -11.97
C LEU A 103 -4.19 24.87 -11.89
N ALA A 104 -3.42 25.89 -11.52
CA ALA A 104 -3.86 27.28 -11.45
C ALA A 104 -3.48 28.10 -12.68
N ALA A 105 -2.91 27.52 -13.73
CA ALA A 105 -2.51 28.25 -14.93
C ALA A 105 -3.69 29.04 -15.55
N ARG A 106 -4.90 28.45 -15.49
CA ARG A 106 -6.13 29.07 -15.99
C ARG A 106 -6.60 30.29 -15.21
N SER A 107 -6.14 30.52 -13.98
CA SER A 107 -6.48 31.72 -13.19
C SER A 107 -5.52 32.88 -13.43
N GLY A 108 -4.64 32.78 -14.44
CA GLY A 108 -3.65 33.79 -14.80
C GLY A 108 -2.37 33.64 -13.99
N VAL A 109 -1.34 34.41 -14.38
CA VAL A 109 0.02 34.31 -13.80
C VAL A 109 0.03 34.52 -12.29
N GLY A 110 -0.73 35.49 -11.78
CA GLY A 110 -0.82 35.74 -10.33
C GLY A 110 -1.41 34.57 -9.55
N GLY A 111 -2.46 33.93 -10.08
CA GLY A 111 -3.06 32.74 -9.49
C GLY A 111 -2.13 31.52 -9.55
N ALA A 112 -1.47 31.31 -10.69
CA ALA A 112 -0.50 30.25 -10.88
C ALA A 112 0.68 30.35 -9.90
N THR A 113 1.31 31.53 -9.79
CA THR A 113 2.46 31.74 -8.88
C THR A 113 2.07 31.54 -7.42
N ARG A 114 0.89 32.03 -7.00
CA ARG A 114 0.39 31.83 -5.63
C ARG A 114 0.18 30.35 -5.32
N SER A 115 -0.47 29.61 -6.23
CA SER A 115 -0.71 28.18 -6.05
C SER A 115 0.59 27.37 -6.09
N ALA A 116 1.56 27.75 -6.92
CA ALA A 116 2.88 27.15 -6.95
C ALA A 116 3.63 27.36 -5.62
N ALA A 117 3.60 28.57 -5.07
CA ALA A 117 4.20 28.88 -3.77
C ALA A 117 3.58 28.05 -2.64
N ILE A 118 2.24 27.98 -2.59
CA ILE A 118 1.53 27.17 -1.60
C ILE A 118 1.89 25.68 -1.75
N GLY A 119 1.86 25.15 -2.97
CA GLY A 119 2.21 23.76 -3.26
C GLY A 119 3.64 23.41 -2.84
N GLY A 120 4.61 24.26 -3.17
CA GLY A 120 6.01 24.08 -2.79
C GLY A 120 6.23 24.14 -1.28
N ILE A 121 5.62 25.11 -0.59
CA ILE A 121 5.73 25.25 0.88
C ILE A 121 5.13 24.03 1.58
N LEU A 122 3.94 23.57 1.16
CA LEU A 122 3.29 22.43 1.79
C LEU A 122 4.13 21.15 1.67
N LEU A 123 4.70 20.87 0.50
CA LEU A 123 5.54 19.69 0.34
C LEU A 123 6.91 19.84 0.99
N ALA A 124 7.47 21.05 1.08
CA ALA A 124 8.67 21.30 1.86
C ALA A 124 8.46 20.97 3.35
N LEU A 125 7.26 21.28 3.89
CA LEU A 125 6.90 20.92 5.26
C LEU A 125 6.70 19.42 5.43
N ILE A 126 6.07 18.73 4.47
CA ILE A 126 5.84 17.29 4.53
C ILE A 126 7.17 16.53 4.48
N GLU A 127 8.03 16.84 3.52
CA GLU A 127 9.36 16.22 3.40
C GLU A 127 10.27 16.58 4.58
N GLY A 128 10.24 17.84 5.03
CA GLY A 128 11.00 18.29 6.19
C GLY A 128 10.60 17.56 7.47
N MET A 129 9.29 17.35 7.68
CA MET A 129 8.77 16.57 8.79
C MET A 129 9.07 15.08 8.65
N GLY A 130 9.02 14.52 7.44
CA GLY A 130 9.43 13.13 7.18
C GLY A 130 10.89 12.88 7.56
N ILE A 131 11.80 13.80 7.19
CA ILE A 131 13.22 13.72 7.58
C ILE A 131 13.36 13.82 9.10
N LEU A 132 12.64 14.73 9.76
CA LEU A 132 12.69 14.89 11.22
C LEU A 132 12.21 13.62 11.94
N LEU A 133 11.05 13.09 11.55
CA LEU A 133 10.51 11.86 12.12
C LEU A 133 11.47 10.69 11.93
N THR A 134 12.04 10.54 10.73
CA THR A 134 13.02 9.48 10.43
C THR A 134 14.24 9.59 11.34
N ARG A 135 14.73 10.81 11.60
CA ARG A 135 15.86 11.05 12.51
C ARG A 135 15.50 10.71 13.96
N MET A 136 14.33 11.13 14.43
CA MET A 136 13.86 10.81 15.78
C MET A 136 13.67 9.30 15.98
N THR A 137 13.12 8.59 14.98
CA THR A 137 12.96 7.14 15.05
C THR A 137 14.30 6.40 14.93
N ALA A 138 15.27 6.97 14.22
CA ALA A 138 16.62 6.40 14.14
C ALA A 138 17.37 6.54 15.47
N ASP A 139 17.21 7.67 16.17
CA ASP A 139 17.79 7.88 17.52
C ASP A 139 17.11 7.02 18.60
N LEU A 140 15.85 6.64 18.38
CA LEU A 140 15.09 5.71 19.23
C LEU A 140 15.22 4.25 18.76
N GLY A 141 15.97 4.00 17.68
CA GLY A 141 16.15 2.68 17.11
C GLY A 141 17.01 1.80 18.02
N PRO A 142 16.80 0.47 17.99
CA PRO A 142 17.71 -0.46 18.66
C PRO A 142 19.15 -0.19 18.22
N SER A 143 20.06 -0.20 19.19
CA SER A 143 21.50 -0.06 18.95
C SER A 143 21.98 -1.08 17.88
N PRO A 144 23.09 -0.82 17.17
CA PRO A 144 23.59 -1.74 16.14
C PRO A 144 23.71 -3.20 16.62
N GLU A 145 24.03 -3.41 17.89
CA GLU A 145 24.11 -4.74 18.51
C GLU A 145 22.73 -5.43 18.66
N GLU A 146 21.68 -4.66 18.92
CA GLU A 146 20.32 -5.18 19.06
C GLU A 146 19.72 -5.54 17.69
N ILE A 147 20.06 -4.78 16.65
CA ILE A 147 19.67 -5.10 15.26
C ILE A 147 20.31 -6.43 14.82
N GLU A 148 21.60 -6.65 15.13
CA GLU A 148 22.29 -7.90 14.79
C GLU A 148 21.67 -9.11 15.50
N LYS A 149 21.35 -8.97 16.79
CA LYS A 149 20.66 -10.03 17.57
C LYS A 149 19.27 -10.33 17.02
N MET A 150 18.48 -9.29 16.70
CA MET A 150 17.15 -9.45 16.13
C MET A 150 17.19 -10.11 14.74
N GLN A 151 18.18 -9.77 13.91
CA GLN A 151 18.38 -10.40 12.61
C GLN A 151 18.77 -11.87 12.74
N ALA A 152 19.66 -12.21 13.68
CA ALA A 152 20.03 -13.59 13.95
C ALA A 152 18.85 -14.43 14.48
N GLU A 153 18.00 -13.85 15.34
CA GLU A 153 16.78 -14.49 15.82
C GLU A 153 15.76 -14.70 14.71
N MET A 154 15.54 -13.69 13.86
CA MET A 154 14.64 -13.78 12.71
C MET A 154 15.11 -14.86 11.72
N GLN A 155 16.42 -14.96 11.46
CA GLN A 155 16.99 -16.02 10.63
C GLN A 155 16.76 -17.41 11.24
N ARG A 156 16.91 -17.56 12.55
CA ARG A 156 16.59 -18.82 13.24
C ARG A 156 15.11 -19.17 13.14
N GLN A 157 14.22 -18.20 13.28
CA GLN A 157 12.78 -18.41 13.09
C GLN A 157 12.46 -18.81 11.65
N GLN A 158 13.04 -18.15 10.65
CA GLN A 158 12.84 -18.55 9.26
C GLN A 158 13.35 -19.96 8.96
N GLN A 159 14.50 -20.35 9.53
CA GLN A 159 15.01 -21.71 9.41
C GLN A 159 14.12 -22.74 10.11
N GLN A 160 13.54 -22.38 11.27
CA GLN A 160 12.59 -23.24 11.96
C GLN A 160 11.30 -23.38 11.16
N VAL A 161 10.72 -22.29 10.66
CA VAL A 161 9.52 -22.30 9.81
C VAL A 161 9.76 -23.10 8.54
N ALA A 162 10.89 -22.92 7.85
CA ALA A 162 11.22 -23.69 6.65
C ALA A 162 11.38 -25.19 6.94
N LYS A 163 11.95 -25.57 8.10
CA LYS A 163 12.01 -26.96 8.54
C LYS A 163 10.64 -27.51 8.87
N THR A 164 9.80 -26.75 9.58
CA THR A 164 8.44 -27.17 9.92
C THR A 164 7.61 -27.35 8.66
N ILE A 165 7.61 -26.38 7.74
CA ILE A 165 6.92 -26.48 6.45
C ILE A 165 7.45 -27.67 5.63
N GLY A 166 8.77 -27.87 5.56
CA GLY A 166 9.35 -29.00 4.83
C GLY A 166 9.04 -30.37 5.46
N LEU A 167 8.94 -30.44 6.78
CA LEU A 167 8.50 -31.64 7.51
C LEU A 167 7.00 -31.88 7.31
N GLU A 168 6.19 -30.82 7.30
CA GLU A 168 4.75 -30.87 7.05
C GLU A 168 4.45 -31.30 5.61
N ASP A 169 5.20 -30.79 4.63
CA ASP A 169 5.14 -31.21 3.22
C ASP A 169 5.59 -32.65 3.01
N ARG A 170 6.59 -33.11 3.77
CA ARG A 170 7.06 -34.51 3.71
C ARG A 170 6.06 -35.45 4.37
N ALA A 171 5.46 -35.05 5.49
CA ALA A 171 4.41 -35.80 6.17
C ALA A 171 3.13 -35.87 5.31
N SER A 172 2.74 -34.75 4.68
CA SER A 172 1.59 -34.68 3.78
C SER A 172 1.81 -35.48 2.51
N ARG A 173 2.99 -35.41 1.88
CA ARG A 173 3.36 -36.31 0.77
C ARG A 173 3.36 -37.77 1.16
N ASN A 174 3.96 -38.15 2.30
CA ASN A 174 3.93 -39.54 2.75
C ASN A 174 2.50 -40.02 3.03
N ASN A 175 1.62 -39.17 3.56
CA ASN A 175 0.22 -39.51 3.80
C ASN A 175 -0.57 -39.66 2.49
N ASN A 176 -0.32 -38.81 1.50
CA ASN A 176 -0.93 -38.94 0.17
C ASN A 176 -0.39 -40.15 -0.61
N ILE A 177 0.93 -40.42 -0.54
CA ILE A 177 1.52 -41.64 -1.10
C ILE A 177 0.95 -42.88 -0.40
N ALA A 178 0.75 -42.86 0.92
CA ALA A 178 0.11 -43.97 1.65
C ALA A 178 -1.35 -44.18 1.24
N LYS A 179 -2.08 -43.12 0.88
CA LYS A 179 -3.44 -43.21 0.33
C LYS A 179 -3.45 -43.74 -1.11
N ASP A 180 -2.53 -43.28 -1.96
CA ASP A 180 -2.46 -43.67 -3.38
C ASP A 180 -1.88 -45.07 -3.59
N SER A 181 -1.03 -45.56 -2.67
CA SER A 181 -0.43 -46.90 -2.75
C SER A 181 -1.36 -48.05 -2.32
N GLY A 182 -2.65 -47.78 -2.04
CA GLY A 182 -3.65 -48.84 -1.91
C GLY A 182 -3.40 -49.86 -0.79
N LEU A 183 -2.53 -49.56 0.19
CA LEU A 183 -2.26 -50.45 1.33
C LEU A 183 -3.45 -50.59 2.29
N ALA A 184 -4.49 -49.76 2.15
CA ALA A 184 -5.77 -49.96 2.82
C ALA A 184 -6.73 -50.90 2.07
N SER A 185 -6.43 -51.31 0.82
CA SER A 185 -7.33 -52.13 -0.01
C SER A 185 -6.86 -53.58 -0.26
N VAL A 186 -5.63 -53.96 0.12
CA VAL A 186 -5.12 -55.34 -0.09
C VAL A 186 -5.52 -56.28 1.06
N ALA A 187 -5.93 -55.76 2.22
CA ALA A 187 -6.38 -56.58 3.36
C ALA A 187 -7.78 -57.20 3.19
N SER A 188 -8.52 -56.90 2.11
CA SER A 188 -9.89 -57.41 1.90
C SER A 188 -10.03 -58.49 0.82
N TRP A 189 -8.94 -58.89 0.14
CA TRP A 189 -9.03 -59.78 -1.05
C TRP A 189 -8.32 -61.13 -0.95
N THR A 190 -7.63 -61.47 0.15
CA THR A 190 -7.15 -62.84 0.39
C THR A 190 -8.01 -63.49 1.46
N GLY A 191 -9.22 -63.90 1.07
CA GLY A 191 -9.95 -64.89 1.82
C GLY A 191 -9.38 -66.27 1.51
N GLU A 192 -8.70 -66.91 2.47
CA GLU A 192 -8.65 -68.37 2.50
C GLU A 192 -8.39 -68.93 3.91
N ALA A 193 -9.32 -69.80 4.30
CA ALA A 193 -9.22 -70.90 5.26
C ALA A 193 -8.88 -70.64 6.74
N THR A 194 -9.92 -70.65 7.59
CA THR A 194 -9.91 -71.42 8.85
C THR A 194 -9.67 -72.90 8.52
N PRO A 195 -8.94 -73.69 9.36
CA PRO A 195 -9.54 -74.23 10.58
C PRO A 195 -8.59 -74.53 11.77
N ALA A 196 -9.23 -74.91 12.88
CA ALA A 196 -8.78 -75.88 13.89
C ALA A 196 -7.97 -75.40 15.13
N THR A 197 -8.72 -75.25 16.24
CA THR A 197 -8.62 -75.96 17.55
C THR A 197 -7.30 -76.08 18.34
N GLN A 198 -7.48 -75.86 19.67
CA GLN A 198 -6.79 -76.48 20.84
C GLN A 198 -5.32 -76.10 21.06
N ASN A 199 -4.84 -75.70 22.25
CA ASN A 199 -5.26 -75.91 23.64
C ASN A 199 -5.04 -74.64 24.49
#